data_AF-A0A9E2EX57-F1
#
_entry.id   AF-A0A9E2EX57-F1
#
_cell.length_a   1.000
_cell.length_b   1.000
_cell.length_c   1.000
_cell.angle_alpha   90.00
_cell.angle_beta   90.00
_cell.angle_gamma   90.00
#
_symmetry.space_group_name_H-M   'P 1'
#
loop_
_entity.id
_entity.type
_entity.pdbx_description
1 polymer ?
#
loop_
_entity_poly.entity_id
_entity_poly.type
_entity_poly.pdbx_seq_one_letter_code
_entity_poly.pdbx_strand_id
1 'polypeptide(L)' 'NGLFEGEPERDVFGNFEVPFKKVGQLIVPTKDEIKENNRARSAKLRIAIKV' A
#
# COMPACT_ATOMS: atom_id res chain seq x y z
N ASN A 1 0.32 16.09 21.49
CA ASN A 1 1.08 16.27 20.22
C ASN A 1 0.07 16.20 19.07
N GLY A 2 -0.73 17.22 18.77
CA GLY A 2 -0.32 18.62 18.62
C GLY A 2 0.37 18.90 17.28
N LEU A 3 0.24 18.00 16.29
CA LEU A 3 0.71 18.25 14.92
C LEU A 3 -0.49 18.72 14.08
N PHE A 4 -0.63 20.05 13.94
CA PHE A 4 -1.61 20.69 13.06
C PHE A 4 -1.00 21.16 11.72
N GLU A 5 0.31 20.99 11.50
CA GLU A 5 1.04 21.53 10.34
C GLU A 5 1.34 20.50 9.23
N GLY A 6 0.70 19.33 9.26
CA GLY A 6 1.00 18.26 8.29
C GLY A 6 -0.21 17.44 7.85
N GLU A 7 -1.43 17.89 8.14
CA GLU A 7 -2.61 17.22 7.61
C GLU A 7 -2.75 17.58 6.13
N PRO A 8 -2.79 16.61 5.20
CA PRO A 8 -3.05 16.89 3.80
C PRO A 8 -4.42 17.59 3.68
N GLU A 9 -4.55 18.51 2.73
CA GLU A 9 -5.83 19.20 2.48
C GLU A 9 -6.95 18.15 2.35
N ARG A 10 -7.90 18.22 3.28
CA ARG A 10 -9.07 17.36 3.32
C ARG A 10 -10.15 18.04 2.50
N ASP A 11 -10.65 17.36 1.47
CA ASP A 11 -11.87 17.79 0.78
C ASP A 11 -13.06 17.79 1.77
N VAL A 12 -14.19 18.39 1.41
CA VAL A 12 -15.43 18.51 2.22
C VAL A 12 -15.93 17.15 2.74
N PHE A 13 -15.52 16.06 2.08
CA PHE A 13 -15.83 14.66 2.44
C PHE A 13 -14.75 13.95 3.26
N GLY A 14 -13.69 14.65 3.69
CA GLY A 14 -12.60 14.09 4.48
C GLY A 14 -11.62 13.23 3.69
N ASN A 15 -11.64 13.31 2.35
CA ASN A 15 -10.69 12.60 1.50
C ASN A 15 -9.39 13.40 1.39
N PHE A 16 -8.26 12.72 1.56
CA PHE A 16 -6.94 13.30 1.35
C PHE A 16 -6.52 13.10 -0.11
N GLU A 17 -5.95 14.13 -0.74
CA GLU A 17 -5.25 13.95 -2.02
C GLU A 17 -3.94 13.20 -1.80
N VAL A 18 -3.96 11.90 -2.07
CA VAL A 18 -2.76 11.07 -2.06
C VAL A 18 -2.07 11.13 -3.42
N PRO A 19 -0.75 11.42 -3.50
CA PRO A 19 -0.03 11.48 -4.78
C PRO A 19 0.07 10.11 -5.47
N PHE A 20 -0.24 9.02 -4.75
CA PHE A 20 -0.24 7.67 -5.28
C PHE A 20 -1.57 6.99 -4.97
N LYS A 21 -2.24 6.50 -6.02
CA LYS A 21 -3.43 5.67 -5.88
C LYS A 21 -3.01 4.21 -5.78
N LYS A 22 -3.47 3.51 -4.74
CA LYS A 22 -3.22 2.06 -4.59
C LYS A 22 -3.79 1.31 -5.80
N VAL A 23 -3.01 0.36 -6.33
CA VAL A 23 -3.42 -0.46 -7.47
C VAL A 23 -3.45 -1.91 -7.07
N GLY A 24 -4.66 -2.49 -7.10
CA GLY A 24 -4.90 -3.88 -6.75
C GLY A 24 -4.92 -4.17 -5.25
N GLN A 25 -4.96 -5.46 -4.94
CA GLN A 25 -4.88 -5.99 -3.59
C GLN A 25 -3.45 -6.44 -3.25
N LEU A 26 -3.23 -6.80 -2.00
CA LEU A 26 -1.95 -7.34 -1.54
C LEU A 26 -1.64 -8.65 -2.27
N ILE A 27 -0.54 -8.69 -3.01
CA ILE A 27 -0.11 -9.92 -3.68
C ILE A 27 0.76 -10.71 -2.71
N VAL A 28 0.36 -11.96 -2.48
CA VAL A 28 1.08 -12.95 -1.67
C VAL A 28 1.56 -14.09 -2.56
N PRO A 29 2.71 -14.69 -2.25
CA PRO A 29 3.25 -15.79 -3.02
C PRO A 29 2.37 -17.03 -2.91
N THR A 30 2.39 -17.82 -3.98
CA THR A 30 1.61 -19.06 -4.07
C THR A 30 2.26 -20.18 -3.25
N LYS A 31 1.49 -21.23 -2.93
CA LYS A 31 2.01 -22.37 -2.16
C LYS A 31 3.13 -23.10 -2.89
N ASP A 32 3.07 -23.16 -4.22
CA ASP A 32 4.08 -23.82 -5.06
C ASP A 32 5.39 -23.01 -5.06
N GLU A 33 5.32 -21.68 -5.17
CA GLU A 33 6.49 -20.81 -5.03
C GLU A 33 7.15 -20.90 -3.66
N ILE A 34 6.36 -21.02 -2.58
CA ILE A 34 6.92 -21.19 -1.23
C ILE A 34 7.66 -22.52 -1.09
N LYS A 35 7.17 -23.57 -1.77
CA LYS A 35 7.79 -24.90 -1.76
C LYS A 35 9.13 -24.93 -2.50
N GLU A 36 9.23 -24.21 -3.62
CA GLU A 36 10.47 -24.08 -4.39
C GLU A 36 11.43 -23.07 -3.75
N ASN A 37 10.90 -21.99 -3.15
CA ASN A 37 11.67 -20.95 -2.48
C ASN A 37 11.07 -20.59 -1.12
N ASN A 38 11.56 -21.25 -0.07
CA ASN A 38 11.15 -20.97 1.31
C ASN A 38 11.36 -19.51 1.75
N ARG A 39 12.26 -18.75 1.11
CA ARG A 39 12.48 -17.32 1.43
C ARG A 39 11.33 -16.43 0.94
N ALA A 40 10.53 -16.91 -0.02
CA ALA A 40 9.38 -16.16 -0.53
C ALA A 40 8.23 -16.12 0.50
N ARG A 41 8.18 -17.01 1.49
CA ARG A 41 7.05 -17.15 2.44
C ARG A 41 6.62 -15.83 3.12
N SER A 42 7.54 -14.89 3.34
CA SER A 42 7.26 -13.60 3.98
C SER A 42 7.04 -12.44 3.00
N ALA A 43 7.21 -12.67 1.70
CA ALA A 43 7.07 -11.63 0.69
C ALA A 43 5.62 -11.14 0.59
N LYS A 44 5.46 -9.82 0.56
CA LYS A 44 4.19 -9.12 0.45
C LYS A 44 4.38 -7.97 -0.52
N LEU A 45 3.77 -8.05 -1.70
CA LEU A 45 3.95 -7.05 -2.73
C LEU A 45 2.78 -6.06 -2.71
N ARG A 46 3.11 -4.76 -2.65
CA ARG A 46 2.17 -3.64 -2.68
C ARG A 46 2.54 -2.73 -3.86
N ILE A 47 1.54 -2.37 -4.66
CA ILE A 47 1.72 -1.52 -5.85
C ILE A 47 0.83 -0.28 -5.71
N ALA A 48 1.37 0.87 -6.10
CA ALA A 48 0.61 2.11 -6.26
C ALA A 48 1.05 2.81 -7.56
N ILE A 49 0.13 3.51 -8.20
CA ILE A 49 0.38 4.30 -9.41
C ILE A 49 0.35 5.79 -9.02
N LYS A 50 1.29 6.56 -9.56
CA LYS A 50 1.30 8.02 -9.45
C LYS A 50 0.15 8.58 -10.29
N VAL A 51 -0.70 9.41 -9.67
CA VAL A 51 -1.81 10.08 -10.35
C VAL A 51 -1.31 11.39 -10.95
#